data_AF-A0A926GY33-F1
#
_entry.id   AF-A0A926GY33-F1
#
_cell.length_a   1.000
_cell.length_b   1.000
_cell.length_c   1.000
_cell.angle_alpha   90.00
_cell.angle_beta   90.00
_cell.angle_gamma   90.00
#
_symmetry.space_group_name_H-M   'P 1'
#
loop_
_entity.id
_entity.type
_entity.pdbx_description
1 polymer ?
#
loop_
_entity_poly.entity_id
_entity_poly.type
_entity_poly.pdbx_seq_one_letter_code
_entity_poly.pdbx_strand_id
1 'polypeptide(L)'
;MNNKVSTSELRTDARANPLGTSDAAPRLSWKIATDDPDRRGLRQASYRVRVATTPARLADAPDLWDSGVVASDQSVDVLYAGKPPAARQRAYWSVTVTDETGESAASETAFWEVGLLTPGDWQGAEWISGTLTGGARTS
;
A
#
# COMPACT_ATOMS: atom_id res chain seq x y z
N MET A 1 8.83 13.47 22.51
CA MET A 1 10.00 12.82 21.88
C MET A 1 10.08 13.42 20.48
N ASN A 2 11.10 14.24 20.21
CA ASN A 2 11.29 14.77 18.86
C ASN A 2 11.96 13.69 18.03
N ASN A 3 11.17 12.96 17.23
CA ASN A 3 11.72 12.18 16.14
C ASN A 3 12.21 13.18 15.10
N LYS A 4 13.52 13.25 14.86
CA LYS A 4 14.09 14.07 13.80
C LYS A 4 13.90 13.44 12.43
N VAL A 5 13.50 12.17 12.33
CA VAL A 5 13.11 11.52 11.08
C VAL A 5 11.60 11.24 11.07
N SER A 6 10.97 11.49 9.92
CA SER A 6 9.55 11.20 9.67
C SER A 6 9.37 10.49 8.32
N THR A 7 8.29 9.72 8.22
CA THR A 7 7.91 9.01 6.98
C THR A 7 6.52 9.44 6.55
N SER A 8 6.36 9.81 5.28
CA SER A 8 5.13 10.37 4.74
C SER A 8 4.86 9.88 3.31
N GLU A 9 3.72 10.29 2.74
CA GLU A 9 3.32 9.96 1.37
C GLU A 9 3.41 8.46 1.03
N LEU A 10 2.79 7.63 1.88
CA LEU A 10 2.69 6.20 1.63
C LEU A 10 1.81 5.95 0.40
N ARG A 11 2.35 5.20 -0.55
CA ARG A 11 1.69 4.89 -1.82
C ARG A 11 1.75 3.40 -2.12
N THR A 12 0.66 2.91 -2.69
CA THR A 12 0.52 1.57 -3.25
C THR A 12 0.26 1.74 -4.74
N ASP A 13 1.12 1.19 -5.60
CA ASP A 13 1.11 1.40 -7.06
C ASP A 13 1.00 2.89 -7.44
N ALA A 14 1.85 3.71 -6.83
CA ALA A 14 1.90 5.16 -6.97
C ALA A 14 0.64 5.94 -6.56
N ARG A 15 -0.35 5.28 -5.91
CA ARG A 15 -1.60 5.89 -5.44
C ARG A 15 -1.69 5.90 -3.92
N ALA A 16 -2.33 6.94 -3.37
CA ALA A 16 -2.64 6.99 -1.95
C ALA A 16 -3.89 6.15 -1.66
N ASN A 17 -3.77 5.18 -0.75
CA ASN A 17 -4.86 4.34 -0.25
C ASN A 17 -5.84 3.82 -1.34
N PRO A 18 -5.36 3.15 -2.40
CA PRO A 18 -6.19 2.77 -3.53
C PRO A 18 -7.23 1.71 -3.16
N LEU A 19 -8.40 1.82 -3.78
CA LEU A 19 -9.48 0.83 -3.73
C LEU A 19 -9.56 0.08 -5.06
N GLY A 20 -9.83 -1.22 -5.00
CA GLY A 20 -10.03 -2.06 -6.18
C GLY A 20 -8.77 -2.26 -7.01
N THR A 21 -7.62 -2.52 -6.37
CA THR A 21 -6.37 -2.79 -7.09
C THR A 21 -6.51 -4.03 -7.96
N SER A 22 -5.92 -3.99 -9.16
CA SER A 22 -5.90 -5.10 -10.12
C SER A 22 -4.76 -6.11 -9.86
N ASP A 23 -3.95 -5.86 -8.84
CA ASP A 23 -2.85 -6.72 -8.41
C ASP A 23 -2.96 -6.98 -6.89
N ALA A 24 -2.65 -8.21 -6.51
CA ALA A 24 -2.55 -8.66 -5.12
C ALA A 24 -1.14 -8.48 -4.54
N ALA A 25 -0.14 -8.23 -5.39
CA ALA A 25 1.25 -7.97 -5.01
C ALA A 25 1.71 -6.58 -5.48
N PRO A 26 1.14 -5.50 -4.93
CA PRO A 26 1.43 -4.15 -5.38
C PRO A 26 2.83 -3.69 -5.00
N ARG A 27 3.24 -2.55 -5.56
CA ARG A 27 4.47 -1.83 -5.22
C ARG A 27 4.23 -0.78 -4.16
N LEU A 28 5.00 -0.83 -3.10
CA LEU A 28 4.92 0.09 -1.96
C LEU A 28 6.00 1.17 -2.08
N SER A 29 5.62 2.41 -1.80
CA SER A 29 6.55 3.54 -1.80
C SER A 29 6.26 4.47 -0.63
N TRP A 30 7.30 5.13 -0.12
CA TRP A 30 7.21 6.11 0.96
C TRP A 30 8.26 7.21 0.78
N LYS A 31 8.03 8.36 1.41
CA LYS A 31 9.02 9.43 1.52
C LYS A 31 9.59 9.45 2.92
N ILE A 32 10.89 9.71 3.02
CA ILE A 32 11.60 9.99 4.27
C ILE A 32 11.89 11.49 4.32
N ALA A 33 11.67 12.11 5.47
CA ALA A 33 11.94 13.52 5.73
C ALA A 33 12.58 13.70 7.12
N THR A 34 13.12 14.89 7.36
CA THR A 34 13.68 15.28 8.65
C THR A 34 13.06 16.59 9.11
N ASP A 35 12.72 16.66 10.39
CA ASP A 35 12.21 17.89 11.02
C ASP A 35 13.36 18.81 11.50
N ASP A 36 14.60 18.33 11.46
CA ASP A 36 15.81 19.11 11.74
C ASP A 36 16.18 19.99 10.52
N PRO A 37 16.06 21.33 10.61
CA PRO A 37 16.26 22.25 9.47
C PRO A 37 17.72 22.36 9.02
N ASP A 38 18.67 22.00 9.87
CA ASP A 38 20.10 22.04 9.57
C ASP A 38 20.59 20.72 8.97
N ARG A 39 19.78 19.66 9.07
CA ARG A 39 20.14 18.35 8.55
C ARG A 39 20.17 18.35 7.02
N ARG A 40 21.22 17.75 6.47
CA ARG A 40 21.44 17.53 5.03
C ARG A 40 21.85 16.08 4.81
N GLY A 41 21.61 15.58 3.59
CA GLY A 41 22.06 14.23 3.21
C GLY A 41 21.33 13.08 3.92
N LEU A 42 20.10 13.31 4.39
CA LEU A 42 19.27 12.27 5.02
C LEU A 42 19.17 11.06 4.09
N ARG A 43 19.54 9.88 4.59
CA ARG A 43 19.48 8.63 3.83
C ARG A 43 18.93 7.50 4.69
N GLN A 44 17.94 6.80 4.17
CA GLN A 44 17.51 5.55 4.78
C GLN A 44 18.65 4.52 4.71
N ALA A 45 18.96 3.87 5.83
CA ALA A 45 19.87 2.73 5.92
C ALA A 45 19.12 1.39 5.88
N SER A 46 17.92 1.34 6.45
CA SER A 46 17.08 0.13 6.42
C SER A 46 15.60 0.45 6.51
N TYR A 47 14.77 -0.50 6.13
CA TYR A 47 13.33 -0.46 6.33
C TYR A 47 12.78 -1.78 6.85
N ARG A 48 11.57 -1.73 7.43
CA ARG A 48 10.73 -2.89 7.72
C ARG A 48 9.29 -2.56 7.37
N VAL A 49 8.73 -3.31 6.43
CA VAL A 49 7.32 -3.22 6.06
C VAL A 49 6.54 -4.29 6.80
N ARG A 50 5.41 -3.89 7.36
CA ARG A 50 4.41 -4.81 7.93
C ARG A 50 3.10 -4.64 7.20
N VAL A 51 2.38 -5.75 6.99
CA VAL A 51 1.09 -5.77 6.33
C VAL A 51 0.16 -6.73 7.06
N ALA A 52 -1.07 -6.30 7.32
CA ALA A 52 -2.07 -7.08 8.01
C ALA A 52 -3.48 -6.83 7.49
N THR A 53 -4.40 -7.76 7.76
CA THR A 53 -5.82 -7.65 7.39
C THR A 53 -6.59 -6.66 8.27
N THR A 54 -6.04 -6.28 9.43
CA THR A 54 -6.61 -5.27 10.33
C THR A 54 -5.52 -4.38 10.93
N PRO A 55 -5.82 -3.12 11.30
CA PRO A 55 -4.85 -2.26 11.99
C PRO A 55 -4.35 -2.85 13.32
N ALA A 56 -5.20 -3.58 14.05
CA ALA A 56 -4.83 -4.20 15.31
C ALA A 56 -3.75 -5.29 15.11
N ARG A 57 -3.88 -6.11 14.07
CA ARG A 57 -2.87 -7.12 13.73
C ARG A 57 -1.56 -6.51 13.25
N LEU A 58 -1.62 -5.35 12.58
CA LEU A 58 -0.43 -4.66 12.09
C LEU A 58 0.56 -4.28 13.20
N ALA A 59 0.04 -3.89 14.37
CA ALA A 59 0.84 -3.48 15.52
C ALA A 59 1.47 -4.67 16.28
N ASP A 60 0.76 -5.79 16.35
CA ASP A 60 1.12 -6.95 17.19
C ASP A 60 1.74 -8.09 16.35
N ALA A 61 0.93 -8.73 15.51
CA ALA A 61 1.30 -9.88 14.70
C ALA A 61 0.71 -9.78 13.28
N PRO A 62 1.44 -9.20 12.30
CA PRO A 62 0.94 -9.05 10.94
C PRO A 62 0.71 -10.41 10.28
N ASP A 63 -0.48 -10.59 9.72
CA ASP A 63 -0.96 -11.87 9.17
C ASP A 63 -0.85 -11.97 7.64
N LEU A 64 -0.43 -10.89 6.97
CA LEU A 64 -0.19 -10.87 5.53
C LEU A 64 1.31 -10.85 5.21
N TRP A 65 2.07 -9.97 5.86
CA TRP A 65 3.51 -9.85 5.62
C TRP A 65 4.26 -9.13 6.74
N ASP A 66 5.49 -9.58 6.99
CA ASP A 66 6.52 -8.81 7.68
C ASP A 66 7.82 -9.01 6.90
N SER A 67 8.41 -7.94 6.38
CA SER A 67 9.65 -8.04 5.60
C SER A 67 10.87 -8.40 6.47
N GLY A 68 10.74 -8.30 7.80
CA GLY A 68 11.90 -8.15 8.67
C GLY A 68 12.63 -6.82 8.39
N VAL A 69 13.77 -6.63 9.05
CA VAL A 69 14.63 -5.47 8.76
C VAL A 69 15.42 -5.77 7.49
N VAL A 70 15.25 -4.94 6.48
CA VAL A 70 15.95 -5.01 5.19
C VAL A 70 16.95 -3.87 5.13
N ALA A 71 18.24 -4.19 5.07
CA ALA A 71 19.31 -3.21 4.88
C ALA A 71 19.32 -2.72 3.43
N SER A 72 18.65 -1.60 3.18
CA SER A 72 18.48 -1.01 1.86
C SER A 72 18.03 0.45 1.98
N ASP A 73 18.54 1.28 1.09
CA ASP A 73 18.11 2.67 0.92
C ASP A 73 16.91 2.83 -0.03
N GLN A 74 16.40 1.72 -0.56
CA GLN A 74 15.22 1.72 -1.41
C GLN A 74 13.96 2.14 -0.64
N SER A 75 13.26 3.15 -1.15
CA SER A 75 11.99 3.66 -0.61
C SER A 75 10.88 3.77 -1.66
N VAL A 76 11.18 3.40 -2.90
CA VAL A 76 10.27 3.46 -4.05
C VAL A 76 10.14 2.08 -4.66
N ASP A 77 8.94 1.74 -5.08
CA ASP A 77 8.59 0.51 -5.79
C ASP A 77 9.04 -0.79 -5.12
N VAL A 78 9.01 -0.81 -3.77
CA VAL A 78 9.29 -2.01 -2.98
C VAL A 78 8.15 -3.01 -3.19
N LEU A 79 8.47 -4.13 -3.84
CA LEU A 79 7.49 -5.14 -4.19
C LEU A 79 6.96 -5.85 -2.93
N TYR A 80 5.63 -5.95 -2.81
CA TYR A 80 5.00 -6.79 -1.81
C TYR A 80 5.39 -8.26 -2.00
N ALA A 81 6.00 -8.87 -0.97
CA ALA A 81 6.48 -10.26 -1.02
C ALA A 81 5.77 -11.18 0.00
N GLY A 82 4.61 -10.75 0.50
CA GLY A 82 3.83 -11.52 1.47
C GLY A 82 2.74 -12.39 0.87
N LYS A 83 1.84 -12.85 1.73
CA LYS A 83 0.66 -13.62 1.31
C LYS A 83 -0.30 -12.74 0.52
N PRO A 84 -0.76 -13.10 -0.68
CA PRO A 84 -1.69 -12.28 -1.45
C PRO A 84 -3.01 -12.09 -0.68
N PRO A 85 -3.49 -10.85 -0.48
CA PRO A 85 -4.82 -10.61 0.07
C PRO A 85 -5.91 -11.14 -0.88
N ALA A 86 -7.04 -11.57 -0.33
CA ALA A 86 -8.18 -12.05 -1.10
C ALA A 86 -8.87 -10.90 -1.87
N ALA A 87 -9.67 -11.24 -2.88
CA ALA A 87 -10.53 -10.26 -3.55
C ALA A 87 -11.44 -9.54 -2.53
N ARG A 88 -11.64 -8.23 -2.71
CA ARG A 88 -12.38 -7.34 -1.80
C ARG A 88 -11.77 -7.19 -0.40
N GLN A 89 -10.59 -7.76 -0.17
CA GLN A 89 -9.92 -7.64 1.12
C GLN A 89 -9.07 -6.37 1.18
N ARG A 90 -9.20 -5.64 2.27
CA ARG A 90 -8.30 -4.55 2.61
C ARG A 90 -7.06 -5.09 3.31
N ALA A 91 -5.89 -4.64 2.85
CA ALA A 91 -4.61 -4.86 3.49
C ALA A 91 -4.10 -3.53 4.02
N TYR A 92 -3.85 -3.49 5.32
CA TYR A 92 -3.28 -2.35 6.04
C TYR A 92 -1.78 -2.55 6.12
N TRP A 93 -1.01 -1.48 5.96
CA TRP A 93 0.43 -1.56 6.05
C TRP A 93 1.04 -0.33 6.69
N SER A 94 2.23 -0.54 7.25
CA SER A 94 3.09 0.52 7.75
C SER A 94 4.54 0.17 7.44
N VAL A 95 5.38 1.20 7.42
CA VAL A 95 6.82 1.05 7.29
C VAL A 95 7.51 1.68 8.48
N THR A 96 8.52 0.99 9.01
CA THR A 96 9.50 1.57 9.91
C THR A 96 10.78 1.77 9.13
N VAL A 97 11.30 2.99 9.13
CA VAL A 97 12.52 3.39 8.44
C VAL A 97 13.57 3.71 9.48
N THR A 98 14.81 3.28 9.24
CA THR A 98 15.98 3.67 10.04
C THR A 98 16.97 4.39 9.14
N ASP A 99 17.47 5.53 9.59
CA ASP A 99 18.45 6.35 8.87
C ASP A 99 19.90 5.90 9.10
N GLU A 100 20.85 6.62 8.48
CA GLU A 100 22.28 6.34 8.61
C GLU A 100 22.87 6.57 10.02
N THR A 101 22.15 7.28 10.88
CA THR A 101 22.54 7.59 12.27
C THR A 101 21.93 6.61 13.28
N GLY A 102 21.07 5.70 12.81
CA GLY A 102 20.35 4.74 13.64
C GLY A 102 19.01 5.25 14.17
N GLU A 103 18.58 6.46 13.77
CA GLU A 103 17.29 7.00 14.16
C GLU A 103 16.17 6.34 13.35
N SER A 104 15.09 5.95 14.04
CA SER A 104 13.99 5.22 13.44
C SER A 104 12.65 5.95 13.53
N ALA A 105 11.87 5.86 12.47
CA ALA A 105 10.55 6.45 12.37
C ALA A 105 9.55 5.45 11.78
N ALA A 106 8.43 5.27 12.47
CA ALA A 106 7.30 4.51 11.95
C ALA A 106 6.34 5.45 11.22
N SER A 107 5.75 4.96 10.13
CA SER A 107 4.72 5.68 9.40
C SER A 107 3.36 5.62 10.08
N GLU A 108 2.47 6.50 9.65
CA GLU A 108 1.05 6.25 9.76
C GLU A 108 0.66 4.95 9.01
N THR A 109 -0.49 4.39 9.37
CA THR A 109 -1.04 3.21 8.69
C THR A 109 -1.68 3.63 7.38
N ALA A 110 -1.19 3.07 6.27
CA ALA A 110 -1.82 3.16 4.96
C ALA A 110 -2.56 1.85 4.63
N PHE A 111 -3.30 1.83 3.52
CA PHE A 111 -3.96 0.60 3.07
C PHE A 111 -4.02 0.48 1.56
N TRP A 112 -4.38 -0.70 1.07
CA TRP A 112 -5.00 -0.88 -0.24
C TRP A 112 -6.11 -1.91 -0.14
N GLU A 113 -7.02 -1.91 -1.10
CA GLU A 113 -8.08 -2.90 -1.20
C GLU A 113 -8.05 -3.61 -2.54
N VAL A 114 -8.01 -4.93 -2.53
CA VAL A 114 -7.93 -5.74 -3.75
C VAL A 114 -9.29 -5.77 -4.44
N GLY A 115 -9.29 -5.59 -5.76
CA GLY A 115 -10.49 -5.67 -6.59
C GLY A 115 -11.00 -7.09 -6.82
N LEU A 116 -11.81 -7.25 -7.86
CA LEU A 116 -12.24 -8.54 -8.40
C LEU A 116 -11.22 -8.98 -9.45
N LEU A 117 -10.34 -9.91 -9.11
CA LEU A 117 -9.19 -10.27 -9.94
C LEU A 117 -9.52 -11.37 -10.95
N THR A 118 -10.49 -12.20 -10.62
CA THR A 118 -10.90 -13.36 -11.43
C THR A 118 -12.38 -13.27 -11.81
N PRO A 119 -12.81 -13.93 -12.91
CA PRO A 119 -14.23 -14.00 -13.25
C PRO A 119 -15.10 -14.57 -12.12
N GLY A 120 -14.56 -15.50 -11.31
CA GLY A 120 -15.28 -16.06 -10.16
C GLY A 120 -15.64 -15.01 -9.10
N ASP A 121 -14.85 -13.95 -8.97
CA ASP A 121 -15.08 -12.88 -7.99
C ASP A 121 -16.32 -12.02 -8.33
N TRP A 122 -16.80 -12.10 -9.58
CA TRP A 122 -18.04 -11.46 -10.04
C TRP A 122 -19.30 -12.23 -9.68
N GLN A 123 -19.18 -13.44 -9.10
CA GLN A 123 -20.29 -14.24 -8.58
C GLN A 123 -21.40 -14.49 -9.62
N GLY A 124 -21.03 -14.72 -10.88
CA GLY A 124 -21.98 -14.99 -11.96
C GLY A 124 -22.72 -13.75 -12.47
N ALA A 125 -22.23 -12.54 -12.18
CA ALA A 125 -22.75 -11.34 -12.82
C ALA A 125 -22.52 -11.38 -14.33
N GLU A 126 -23.55 -11.02 -15.10
CA GLU A 126 -23.53 -10.98 -16.55
C GLU A 126 -23.71 -9.55 -17.05
N TRP A 127 -23.17 -9.29 -18.24
CA TRP A 127 -23.43 -8.04 -18.95
C TRP A 127 -24.91 -7.99 -19.35
N ILE A 128 -25.60 -6.92 -18.93
CA ILE A 128 -26.97 -6.64 -19.37
C ILE A 128 -26.95 -5.53 -20.43
N SER A 129 -27.82 -5.65 -21.44
CA SER A 129 -28.04 -4.61 -22.46
C SER A 129 -29.53 -4.33 -22.62
N GLY A 130 -29.91 -3.05 -22.77
CA GLY A 130 -31.28 -2.68 -23.14
C GLY A 130 -31.50 -2.75 -24.65
N THR A 131 -32.69 -3.18 -25.08
CA THR A 131 -33.09 -3.08 -26.48
C THR A 131 -33.26 -1.61 -26.86
N LEU A 132 -32.48 -1.12 -27.83
CA LEU A 132 -32.71 0.20 -28.42
C LEU A 132 -33.96 0.13 -29.31
N THR A 133 -35.12 0.48 -28.77
CA THR A 133 -36.33 0.70 -29.56
C THR A 133 -36.25 2.09 -30.19
N GLY A 134 -35.61 2.18 -31.35
CA GLY A 134 -35.66 3.39 -32.18
C GLY A 134 -37.09 3.62 -32.66
N GLY A 135 -37.72 4.70 -32.19
CA GLY A 135 -39.02 5.15 -32.72
C GLY A 135 -38.91 5.42 -34.22
N ALA A 136 -40.00 5.13 -34.96
CA ALA A 136 -40.04 5.32 -36.40
C ALA A 136 -39.58 6.73 -36.78
N ARG A 137 -38.50 6.82 -37.56
CA ARG A 137 -38.15 8.08 -38.25
C ARG A 137 -39.25 8.32 -39.29
N THR A 138 -40.21 9.17 -38.96
CA THR A 138 -41.12 9.74 -39.95
C THR A 138 -40.29 10.63 -40.87
N SER A 139 -40.24 10.25 -42.15
CA SER A 139 -39.67 11.03 -43.23
C SER A 139 -40.59 12.17 -43.66
#